data_AF-A0A6P0KDE0-F1
#
_entry.id   AF-A0A6P0KDE0-F1
#
_cell.length_a   1.000
_cell.length_b   1.000
_cell.length_c   1.000
_cell.angle_alpha   90.00
_cell.angle_beta   90.00
_cell.angle_gamma   90.00
#
_symmetry.space_group_name_H-M   'P 1'
#
loop_
_entity.id
_entity.type
_entity.pdbx_description
1 polymer ?
#
loop_
_entity_poly.entity_id
_entity_poly.type
_entity_poly.pdbx_seq_one_letter_code
_entity_poly.pdbx_strand_id
1 'polypeptide(L)'
;MNYLKSETKFSNLQLANSDSMSPEQLHVCKLKHQLAQMAKPLAEIWRDNHHNTQSSSNVNLVTCTLNVATEISIAADLVGEHTGTIIAAGGGLAAASAACRQVLHHPSDDN
;
A
#
# COMPACT_ATOMS: atom_id res chain seq x y z
N MET A 1 -18.07 21.02 -51.40
CA MET A 1 -18.44 20.16 -50.26
C MET A 1 -19.21 21.01 -49.26
N ASN A 2 -20.50 20.72 -49.10
CA ASN A 2 -21.35 21.26 -48.02
C ASN A 2 -20.92 20.66 -46.68
N TYR A 3 -20.94 21.43 -45.59
CA TYR A 3 -21.95 21.32 -44.51
C TYR A 3 -21.49 22.08 -43.24
N LEU A 4 -22.33 23.05 -42.86
CA LEU A 4 -22.66 23.59 -41.53
C LEU A 4 -21.61 23.75 -40.41
N LYS A 5 -21.51 25.01 -39.98
CA LYS A 5 -21.28 25.47 -38.60
C LYS A 5 -22.16 24.71 -37.60
N SER A 6 -21.58 24.22 -36.51
CA SER A 6 -22.29 23.93 -35.27
C SER A 6 -21.32 24.08 -34.08
N GLU A 7 -21.40 25.22 -33.42
CA GLU A 7 -21.04 25.31 -32.01
C GLU A 7 -22.06 24.50 -31.22
N THR A 8 -21.61 23.48 -30.50
CA THR A 8 -22.43 22.79 -29.50
C THR A 8 -21.60 22.54 -28.24
N LYS A 9 -21.65 23.55 -27.36
CA LYS A 9 -22.20 23.45 -26.00
C LYS A 9 -21.67 22.28 -25.14
N PHE A 10 -20.92 22.63 -24.09
CA PHE A 10 -20.77 21.87 -22.85
C PHE A 10 -22.00 21.05 -22.52
N SER A 11 -21.83 19.75 -22.24
CA SER A 11 -22.56 19.01 -21.20
C SER A 11 -22.17 17.52 -21.24
N ASN A 12 -21.81 16.97 -20.08
CA ASN A 12 -21.87 15.54 -19.76
C ASN A 12 -20.78 14.61 -20.34
N LEU A 13 -19.50 14.88 -20.03
CA LEU A 13 -18.76 13.76 -19.45
C LEU A 13 -19.18 13.73 -17.99
N GLN A 14 -20.27 12.99 -17.76
CA GLN A 14 -20.62 12.52 -16.43
C GLN A 14 -19.35 11.91 -15.86
N LEU A 15 -18.78 12.63 -14.90
CA LEU A 15 -17.80 12.11 -13.96
C LEU A 15 -18.51 10.91 -13.32
N ALA A 16 -18.28 9.73 -13.90
CA ALA A 16 -18.92 8.50 -13.49
C ALA A 16 -18.63 8.33 -12.01
N ASN A 17 -19.68 8.52 -11.21
CA ASN A 17 -19.74 8.37 -9.77
C ASN A 17 -18.45 8.79 -9.04
N SER A 18 -18.27 10.10 -8.86
CA SER A 18 -17.68 10.55 -7.60
C SER A 18 -18.68 10.26 -6.49
N ASP A 19 -18.80 8.97 -6.14
CA ASP A 19 -19.36 8.60 -4.85
C ASP A 19 -18.51 9.36 -3.83
N SER A 20 -19.10 10.37 -3.21
CA SER A 20 -18.43 11.11 -2.14
C SER A 20 -18.13 10.08 -1.06
N MET A 21 -16.86 9.68 -0.95
CA MET A 21 -16.42 8.71 0.05
C MET A 21 -16.89 9.20 1.43
N SER A 22 -17.48 8.30 2.22
CA SER A 22 -17.85 8.67 3.58
C SER A 22 -16.59 9.05 4.37
N PRO A 23 -16.71 9.89 5.41
CA PRO A 23 -15.58 10.23 6.28
C PRO A 23 -14.82 9.01 6.82
N GLU A 24 -15.51 7.91 7.10
CA GLU A 24 -14.92 6.65 7.56
C GLU A 24 -14.09 5.97 6.46
N GLN A 25 -14.58 5.95 5.22
CA GLN A 25 -13.84 5.39 4.08
C GLN A 25 -12.56 6.20 3.80
N LEU A 26 -12.66 7.53 3.88
CA LEU A 26 -11.50 8.42 3.73
C LEU A 26 -10.47 8.16 4.84
N HIS A 27 -10.93 7.96 6.07
CA HIS A 27 -10.08 7.64 7.22
C HIS A 27 -9.34 6.31 7.04
N VAL A 28 -10.05 5.25 6.63
CA VAL A 28 -9.45 3.93 6.35
C VAL A 28 -8.42 4.02 5.22
N CYS A 29 -8.71 4.77 4.15
CA CYS A 29 -7.75 4.98 3.06
C CYS A 29 -6.49 5.72 3.52
N LYS A 30 -6.64 6.78 4.34
CA LYS A 30 -5.51 7.52 4.91
C LYS A 30 -4.63 6.62 5.78
N LEU A 31 -5.24 5.79 6.64
CA LEU A 31 -4.51 4.85 7.49
C LEU A 31 -3.77 3.79 6.66
N LYS A 32 -4.42 3.19 5.66
CA LYS A 32 -3.74 2.26 4.74
C LYS A 32 -2.54 2.90 4.04
N HIS A 33 -2.66 4.16 3.63
CA HIS A 33 -1.55 4.91 3.04
C HIS A 33 -0.40 5.10 4.03
N GLN A 34 -0.69 5.48 5.28
CA GLN A 34 0.33 5.63 6.32
C GLN A 34 1.03 4.29 6.64
N LEU A 35 0.28 3.19 6.71
CA LEU A 35 0.84 1.85 6.90
C LEU A 35 1.80 1.47 5.76
N ALA A 36 1.44 1.77 4.51
CA ALA A 36 2.31 1.52 3.36
C ALA A 36 3.59 2.37 3.41
N GLN A 37 3.49 3.64 3.83
CA GLN A 37 4.65 4.52 3.99
C GLN A 37 5.63 4.02 5.07
N MET A 38 5.13 3.39 6.13
CA MET A 38 5.97 2.77 7.17
C MET A 38 6.54 1.41 6.73
N ALA A 39 5.73 0.60 6.04
CA ALA A 39 6.12 -0.77 5.69
C ALA A 39 7.30 -0.85 4.71
N LYS A 40 7.38 0.06 3.73
CA LYS A 40 8.42 0.01 2.70
C LYS A 40 9.84 0.21 3.26
N PRO A 41 10.15 1.29 4.01
CA PRO A 41 11.48 1.45 4.60
C PRO A 41 11.88 0.29 5.52
N LEU A 42 10.93 -0.24 6.29
CA LEU A 42 11.17 -1.40 7.17
C LEU A 42 11.53 -2.65 6.36
N ALA A 43 10.84 -2.89 5.24
CA ALA A 43 11.15 -4.00 4.35
C ALA A 43 12.52 -3.84 3.66
N GLU A 44 12.89 -2.61 3.27
CA GLU A 44 14.22 -2.29 2.71
C GLU A 44 15.32 -2.57 3.75
N ILE A 45 15.17 -2.08 4.98
CA ILE A 45 16.09 -2.35 6.09
C ILE A 45 16.19 -3.85 6.37
N TRP A 46 15.06 -4.57 6.36
CA TRP A 46 15.08 -6.02 6.54
C TRP A 46 15.90 -6.70 5.45
N ARG A 47 15.66 -6.39 4.17
CA ARG A 47 16.43 -6.96 3.06
C ARG A 47 17.92 -6.66 3.20
N ASP A 48 18.27 -5.43 3.52
CA ASP A 48 19.66 -5.01 3.65
C ASP A 48 20.35 -5.76 4.80
N ASN A 49 19.65 -6.06 5.90
CA ASN A 49 20.20 -6.91 6.97
C ASN A 49 20.27 -8.41 6.62
N HIS A 50 19.69 -8.81 5.49
CA HIS A 50 19.55 -10.20 5.06
C HIS A 50 20.05 -10.41 3.63
N HIS A 51 21.21 -9.83 3.27
CA HIS A 51 21.80 -9.84 1.92
C HIS A 51 21.90 -11.22 1.21
N ASN A 52 21.81 -12.33 1.94
CA ASN A 52 21.87 -13.70 1.40
C ASN A 52 20.49 -14.35 1.19
N THR A 53 19.40 -13.63 1.42
CA THR A 53 18.06 -14.19 1.21
C THR A 53 17.75 -14.26 -0.27
N GLN A 54 17.57 -15.48 -0.78
CA GLN A 54 17.07 -15.71 -2.14
C GLN A 54 15.75 -14.96 -2.34
N SER A 55 15.72 -14.07 -3.33
CA SER A 55 14.62 -13.17 -3.71
C SER A 55 13.28 -13.89 -3.91
N SER A 56 13.35 -15.14 -4.39
CA SER A 56 12.20 -15.98 -4.72
C SER A 56 11.75 -16.95 -3.61
N SER A 57 12.43 -16.94 -2.45
CA SER A 57 12.07 -17.85 -1.37
C SER A 57 10.82 -17.36 -0.62
N ASN A 58 9.78 -18.19 -0.64
CA ASN A 58 8.56 -17.95 0.14
C ASN A 58 8.84 -17.81 1.64
N VAL A 59 9.89 -18.48 2.14
CA VAL A 59 10.32 -18.37 3.56
C VAL A 59 10.82 -16.95 3.86
N ASN A 60 11.57 -16.35 2.95
CA ASN A 60 12.10 -14.99 3.11
C ASN A 60 10.97 -13.96 3.05
N LEU A 61 9.99 -14.17 2.15
CA LEU A 61 8.81 -13.33 2.08
C LEU A 61 7.99 -13.36 3.38
N VAL A 62 7.73 -14.56 3.92
CA VAL A 62 6.99 -14.71 5.19
C VAL A 62 7.76 -14.08 6.35
N THR A 63 9.07 -14.30 6.42
CA THR A 63 9.92 -13.77 7.50
C THR A 63 10.00 -12.25 7.45
N CYS A 64 10.19 -11.66 6.28
CA CYS A 64 10.12 -10.21 6.09
C CYS A 64 8.75 -9.66 6.52
N THR A 65 7.68 -10.28 6.02
CA THR A 65 6.30 -9.84 6.28
C THR A 65 6.00 -9.83 7.78
N LEU A 66 6.42 -10.86 8.51
CA LEU A 66 6.20 -10.94 9.95
C LEU A 66 7.00 -9.86 10.70
N ASN A 67 8.28 -9.69 10.41
CA ASN A 67 9.11 -8.66 11.05
C ASN A 67 8.56 -7.26 10.82
N VAL A 68 8.24 -6.91 9.57
CA VAL A 68 7.70 -5.59 9.23
C VAL A 68 6.33 -5.37 9.88
N ALA A 69 5.46 -6.38 9.93
CA ALA A 69 4.17 -6.26 10.60
C ALA A 69 4.32 -6.06 12.12
N THR A 70 5.29 -6.71 12.75
CA THR A 70 5.60 -6.54 14.17
C THR A 70 6.08 -5.13 14.47
N GLU A 71 7.03 -4.59 13.70
CA GLU A 71 7.51 -3.21 13.88
C GLU A 71 6.40 -2.17 13.69
N ILE A 72 5.53 -2.37 12.70
CA ILE A 72 4.34 -1.52 12.50
C ILE A 72 3.40 -1.59 13.70
N SER A 73 3.23 -2.77 14.30
CA SER A 73 2.36 -2.96 15.47
C SER A 73 2.94 -2.27 16.71
N ILE A 74 4.24 -2.41 16.94
CA ILE A 74 4.95 -1.72 18.04
C ILE A 74 4.83 -0.20 17.87
N ALA A 75 5.05 0.31 16.66
CA ALA A 75 4.93 1.74 16.36
C ALA A 75 3.50 2.26 16.61
N ALA A 76 2.48 1.43 16.35
CA ALA A 76 1.09 1.82 16.51
C ALA A 76 0.57 1.80 17.93
N ASP A 77 1.04 0.85 18.74
CA ASP A 77 0.73 0.82 20.18
C ASP A 77 1.20 2.10 20.88
N LEU A 78 2.18 2.81 20.31
CA LEU A 78 2.69 4.09 20.81
C LEU A 78 1.84 5.31 20.40
N VAL A 79 0.96 5.22 19.39
CA VAL A 79 0.15 6.36 18.88
C VAL A 79 -1.34 6.34 19.26
N GLY A 80 -1.84 5.26 19.87
CA GLY A 80 -3.19 5.20 20.47
C GLY A 80 -4.31 4.55 19.61
N GLU A 81 -5.51 4.44 20.22
CA GLU A 81 -6.58 3.47 19.92
C GLU A 81 -7.03 3.30 18.45
N HIS A 82 -7.13 4.38 17.66
CA HIS A 82 -7.66 4.28 16.29
C HIS A 82 -6.69 3.57 15.33
N THR A 83 -5.39 3.80 15.48
CA THR A 83 -4.36 3.14 14.68
C THR A 83 -4.22 1.67 15.05
N GLY A 84 -4.37 1.34 16.35
CA GLY A 84 -4.36 -0.03 16.85
C GLY A 84 -5.48 -0.90 16.26
N THR A 85 -6.68 -0.36 16.05
CA THR A 85 -7.83 -1.12 15.53
C THR A 85 -7.64 -1.59 14.07
N ILE A 86 -7.10 -0.75 13.18
CA ILE A 86 -6.85 -1.14 11.79
C ILE A 86 -5.69 -2.14 11.67
N ILE A 87 -4.70 -2.02 12.55
CA ILE A 87 -3.59 -2.98 12.60
C ILE A 87 -4.09 -4.33 13.15
N ALA A 88 -4.91 -4.33 14.21
CA ALA A 88 -5.57 -5.53 14.71
C ALA A 88 -6.48 -6.18 13.66
N ALA A 89 -7.10 -5.39 12.77
CA ALA A 89 -7.89 -5.87 11.63
C ALA A 89 -7.04 -6.36 10.43
N GLY A 90 -5.71 -6.46 10.56
CA GLY A 90 -4.81 -7.02 9.54
C GLY A 90 -4.25 -6.00 8.55
N GLY A 91 -4.49 -4.70 8.72
CA GLY A 91 -3.96 -3.65 7.84
C GLY A 91 -2.42 -3.58 7.83
N GLY A 92 -1.79 -3.77 9.00
CA GLY A 92 -0.33 -3.81 9.13
C GLY A 92 0.29 -5.00 8.38
N LEU A 93 -0.32 -6.18 8.49
CA LEU A 93 0.11 -7.38 7.78
C LEU A 93 -0.02 -7.23 6.26
N ALA A 94 -1.11 -6.64 5.78
CA ALA A 94 -1.30 -6.39 4.36
C ALA A 94 -0.25 -5.41 3.79
N ALA A 95 0.02 -4.32 4.50
CA ALA A 95 1.05 -3.35 4.12
C ALA A 95 2.46 -3.99 4.13
N ALA A 96 2.78 -4.75 5.17
CA ALA A 96 4.03 -5.49 5.29
C ALA A 96 4.22 -6.49 4.14
N SER A 97 3.21 -7.29 3.83
CA SER A 97 3.25 -8.27 2.75
C SER A 97 3.48 -7.61 1.39
N ALA A 98 2.77 -6.52 1.10
CA ALA A 98 2.94 -5.78 -0.14
C ALA A 98 4.36 -5.18 -0.26
N ALA A 99 4.86 -4.57 0.80
CA ALA A 99 6.21 -3.99 0.85
C ALA A 99 7.31 -5.05 0.68
N CYS A 100 7.23 -6.16 1.42
CA CYS A 100 8.19 -7.25 1.34
C CYS A 100 8.20 -7.90 -0.05
N ARG A 101 7.04 -8.10 -0.68
CA ARG A 101 6.99 -8.57 -2.08
C ARG A 101 7.69 -7.60 -3.03
N GLN A 102 7.48 -6.30 -2.87
CA GLN A 102 8.09 -5.28 -3.73
C GLN A 102 9.61 -5.24 -3.60
N VAL A 103 10.12 -5.37 -2.38
CA VAL A 103 11.56 -5.27 -2.07
C VAL A 103 12.31 -6.57 -2.40
N LEU A 104 11.67 -7.73 -2.23
CA LEU A 104 12.27 -9.04 -2.49
C LEU A 104 12.12 -9.52 -3.94
N HIS A 105 11.04 -9.17 -4.65
CA HIS A 105 10.89 -9.46 -6.09
C HIS A 105 11.49 -8.35 -6.97
N HIS A 106 12.69 -7.86 -6.65
CA HIS A 106 13.36 -6.94 -7.55
C HIS A 106 13.82 -7.70 -8.82
N PRO A 107 13.48 -7.23 -10.03
CA PRO A 107 13.83 -7.89 -11.28
C PRO A 107 15.32 -7.70 -11.55
N SER A 108 16.13 -8.56 -10.92
CA SER A 108 17.58 -8.67 -11.19
C SER A 108 17.91 -10.03 -11.80
N ASP A 109 16.89 -10.85 -12.09
CA ASP A 109 17.03 -12.21 -12.62
C ASP A 109 16.88 -12.27 -14.16
N ASP A 110 16.93 -11.13 -14.86
CA ASP A 110 17.06 -11.06 -16.32
C ASP A 110 18.51 -10.72 -16.70
N ASN A 111 19.41 -11.71 -16.62
CA ASN A 111 20.72 -11.65 -17.27
C ASN A 111 21.14 -13.04 -17.76
#